data_AF-A0A1S8WIG8-F1
#
_entry.id   AF-A0A1S8WIG8-F1
#
_cell.length_a   1.000
_cell.length_b   1.000
_cell.length_c   1.000
_cell.angle_alpha   90.00
_cell.angle_beta   90.00
_cell.angle_gamma   90.00
#
_symmetry.space_group_name_H-M   'P 1'
#
loop_
_entity.id
_entity.type
_entity.pdbx_description
1 polymer ?
#
loop_
_entity_poly.entity_id
_entity_poly.type
_entity_poly.pdbx_seq_one_letter_code
_entity_poly.pdbx_strand_id
1 'polypeptide(L)' 'MESYFVNQRETIFRNVEVLIYVFDIDNYEVAKDLNYYRSCLEAVNQNSPGARIFCLIHKMDLVPENKQQEDY' A
#
# COMPACT_ATOMS: atom_id res chain seq x y z
N MET A 1 -3.65 -9.72 -10.81
CA MET A 1 -4.14 -8.65 -9.92
C MET A 1 -4.45 -7.37 -10.70
N GLU A 2 -3.66 -7.01 -11.72
CA GLU A 2 -3.86 -5.79 -12.54
C GLU A 2 -5.25 -5.64 -13.16
N SER A 3 -5.84 -6.69 -13.74
CA SER A 3 -7.16 -6.58 -14.39
C SER A 3 -8.33 -6.31 -13.42
N TYR A 4 -8.18 -6.62 -12.14
CA TYR A 4 -9.21 -6.37 -11.12
C TYR A 4 -9.25 -4.88 -10.75
N PHE A 5 -8.06 -4.27 -10.62
CA PHE A 5 -7.92 -2.85 -10.33
C PHE A 5 -8.38 -1.96 -11.49
N VAL A 6 -8.18 -2.38 -12.74
CA VAL A 6 -8.58 -1.59 -13.91
C VAL A 6 -10.09 -1.66 -14.14
N ASN A 7 -10.67 -2.88 -14.08
CA ASN A 7 -12.08 -3.07 -14.44
C ASN A 7 -13.07 -2.76 -13.31
N GLN A 8 -12.62 -2.73 -12.05
CA GLN A 8 -13.50 -2.47 -10.89
C GLN A 8 -13.03 -1.29 -10.04
N ARG A 9 -12.21 -0.40 -10.61
CA ARG A 9 -11.62 0.73 -9.87
C ARG A 9 -12.67 1.56 -9.11
N GLU A 10 -13.73 1.97 -9.79
CA GLU A 10 -14.80 2.76 -9.16
C GLU A 10 -15.49 1.98 -8.02
N THR A 11 -15.80 0.70 -8.25
CA THR A 11 -16.48 -0.13 -7.24
C THR A 11 -15.61 -0.34 -6.00
N ILE A 12 -14.30 -0.52 -6.18
CA ILE A 12 -13.35 -0.80 -5.10
C ILE A 12 -13.10 0.45 -4.24
N PHE A 13 -13.02 1.63 -4.86
CA PHE A 13 -12.59 2.86 -4.19
C PHE A 13 -13.72 3.80 -3.76
N ARG A 14 -14.98 3.42 -3.99
CA ARG A 14 -16.16 4.16 -3.55
C ARG A 14 -16.55 3.81 -2.11
N ASN A 15 -16.89 4.83 -1.32
CA ASN A 15 -17.33 4.71 0.07
C ASN A 15 -16.30 3.98 0.98
N VAL A 16 -15.02 4.18 0.73
CA VAL A 16 -13.94 3.62 1.54
C VAL A 16 -13.75 4.48 2.78
N GLU A 17 -13.81 3.89 3.97
CA GLU A 17 -13.44 4.57 5.22
C GLU A 17 -11.98 4.36 5.62
N VAL A 18 -11.40 3.21 5.24
CA VAL A 18 -10.03 2.83 5.59
C VAL A 18 -9.38 2.09 4.44
N LEU A 19 -8.17 2.52 4.05
CA LEU A 19 -7.27 1.78 3.17
C LEU A 19 -6.13 1.20 4.01
N ILE A 20 -5.92 -0.11 3.96
CA ILE A 20 -4.74 -0.77 4.55
C ILE A 20 -3.89 -1.31 3.41
N TYR A 21 -2.68 -0.77 3.25
CA TYR A 21 -1.71 -1.25 2.27
C TYR A 21 -0.57 -2.00 2.98
N VAL A 22 -0.22 -3.17 2.47
CA VAL A 22 0.80 -4.04 3.07
C VAL A 22 2.01 -4.10 2.16
N PHE A 23 3.14 -3.58 2.62
CA PHE A 23 4.43 -3.72 1.96
C PHE A 23 5.12 -4.99 2.44
N ASP A 24 5.60 -5.80 1.52
CA ASP A 24 6.40 -6.99 1.81
C ASP A 24 7.89 -6.65 1.68
N ILE A 25 8.69 -6.85 2.73
CA ILE A 25 10.12 -6.52 2.69
C ILE A 25 10.94 -7.42 1.76
N ASP A 26 10.41 -8.60 1.44
CA ASP A 26 11.01 -9.54 0.49
C ASP A 26 10.67 -9.17 -0.97
N ASN A 27 9.93 -8.08 -1.20
CA ASN A 27 9.60 -7.64 -2.54
C ASN A 27 10.78 -6.95 -3.23
N TYR A 28 11.38 -7.63 -4.22
CA TYR A 28 12.48 -7.08 -5.04
C TYR A 28 12.03 -5.95 -6.00
N GLU A 29 10.73 -5.81 -6.29
CA GLU A 29 10.17 -4.81 -7.22
C GLU A 29 9.60 -3.57 -6.49
N VAL A 30 10.33 -3.02 -5.51
CA VAL A 30 9.86 -1.89 -4.67
C VAL A 30 9.30 -0.72 -5.48
N ALA A 31 9.94 -0.35 -6.59
CA ALA A 31 9.50 0.77 -7.43
C ALA A 31 8.10 0.52 -8.04
N LYS A 32 7.80 -0.72 -8.42
CA LYS A 32 6.51 -1.10 -8.98
C LYS A 32 5.43 -1.11 -7.89
N ASP A 33 5.79 -1.60 -6.71
CA ASP A 33 4.91 -1.61 -5.53
C ASP A 33 4.51 -0.18 -5.12
N LEU A 34 5.48 0.74 -5.08
CA LEU A 34 5.23 2.15 -4.85
C LEU A 34 4.33 2.79 -5.91
N ASN A 35 4.46 2.38 -7.19
CA ASN A 35 3.56 2.85 -8.24
C ASN A 35 2.13 2.34 -8.07
N TYR A 36 1.94 1.09 -7.63
CA TYR A 36 0.60 0.58 -7.29
C TYR A 36 0.03 1.28 -6.06
N TYR A 37 0.83 1.48 -5.02
CA TYR A 37 0.43 2.23 -3.83
C TYR A 37 -0.05 3.64 -4.20
N ARG A 38 0.73 4.38 -5.00
CA ARG A 38 0.32 5.72 -5.51
C ARG A 38 -0.98 5.66 -6.30
N SER A 39 -1.14 4.68 -7.18
CA SER A 39 -2.36 4.51 -7.97
C SER A 39 -3.58 4.28 -7.08
N CYS A 40 -3.42 3.53 -5.98
CA CYS A 40 -4.48 3.31 -4.99
C CYS A 40 -4.79 4.60 -4.22
N LEU A 41 -3.78 5.35 -3.79
CA LEU A 41 -3.97 6.63 -3.11
C LEU A 41 -4.73 7.64 -3.98
N GLU A 42 -4.36 7.77 -5.25
CA GLU A 42 -5.06 8.66 -6.18
C GLU A 42 -6.52 8.27 -6.34
N ALA A 43 -6.79 6.96 -6.46
CA ALA A 43 -8.15 6.46 -6.61
C ALA A 43 -9.00 6.68 -5.35
N VAL A 44 -8.44 6.40 -4.17
CA VAL A 44 -9.09 6.66 -2.88
C VAL A 44 -9.33 8.16 -2.70
N ASN A 45 -8.34 9.01 -2.99
CA ASN A 45 -8.49 10.46 -2.84
C ASN A 45 -9.58 11.04 -3.76
N GLN A 46 -9.72 10.50 -4.98
CA GLN A 46 -10.76 10.92 -5.93
C GLN A 46 -12.16 10.45 -5.51
N ASN A 47 -12.29 9.24 -4.96
CA ASN A 47 -13.60 8.60 -4.73
C ASN A 47 -14.05 8.62 -3.26
N SER A 48 -13.11 8.75 -2.32
CA SER A 48 -13.29 8.64 -0.86
C SER A 48 -12.24 9.49 -0.12
N PRO A 49 -12.22 10.83 -0.27
CA PRO A 49 -11.18 11.71 0.30
C PRO A 49 -11.09 11.71 1.85
N GLY A 50 -12.13 11.22 2.53
CA GLY A 50 -12.14 11.07 3.99
C GLY A 50 -11.55 9.76 4.51
N ALA A 51 -11.09 8.87 3.62
CA ALA A 51 -10.56 7.57 4.02
C ALA A 51 -9.27 7.70 4.84
N ARG A 52 -9.15 6.91 5.90
CA ARG A 52 -7.92 6.78 6.69
C ARG A 52 -6.96 5.80 6.02
N ILE A 53 -5.71 6.21 5.83
CA ILE A 53 -4.69 5.36 5.21
C ILE A 53 -3.81 4.74 6.30
N PHE A 54 -3.59 3.43 6.24
CA PHE A 54 -2.63 2.70 7.06
C PHE A 54 -1.67 1.91 6.17
N CYS A 55 -0.38 1.97 6.50
CA CYS A 55 0.65 1.17 5.85
C CYS A 55 1.22 0.18 6.85
N LEU A 56 1.24 -1.09 6.47
CA LEU A 56 1.86 -2.16 7.26
C LEU A 56 3.11 -2.64 6.53
N ILE A 57 4.24 -2.69 7.23
CA ILE A 57 5.43 -3.38 6.73
C ILE A 57 5.38 -4.80 7.27
N HIS A 58 5.29 -5.76 6.35
CA HIS A 58 5.14 -7.18 6.63
C HIS A 58 6.46 -7.92 6.40
N LYS A 59 6.56 -9.13 6.98
CA LYS A 59 7.77 -9.95 7.03
C LYS A 59 8.99 -9.25 7.67
N MET A 60 8.75 -8.42 8.69
CA MET A 60 9.82 -7.73 9.42
C MET A 60 10.81 -8.68 10.12
N ASP A 61 10.43 -9.96 10.30
CA ASP A 61 11.30 -11.03 10.78
C ASP A 61 12.50 -11.33 9.86
N LEU A 62 12.43 -10.93 8.58
CA LEU A 62 13.55 -11.03 7.63
C LEU A 62 14.58 -9.92 7.81
N VAL A 63 14.30 -8.89 8.62
CA VAL A 63 15.24 -7.80 8.90
C VAL A 63 16.21 -8.25 10.01
N PRO A 64 17.53 -8.27 9.76
CA PRO A 64 18.50 -8.57 10.80
C PRO A 64 18.40 -7.58 11.97
N GLU A 65 18.37 -8.09 13.20
CA GLU A 65 18.17 -7.30 14.44
C GLU A 65 19.22 -6.17 14.60
N ASN A 66 20.42 -6.34 14.05
CA ASN A 66 21.50 -5.36 14.12
C ASN A 66 21.28 -4.05 13.32
N LYS A 67 20.18 -3.93 12.56
CA LYS A 67 19.84 -2.68 11.83
C LYS A 67 18.70 -1.88 12.46
N GLN A 68 18.06 -2.38 13.52
CA GLN A 68 16.86 -1.73 14.07
C GLN A 68 17.14 -0.52 14.98
N GLN A 69 18.42 -0.19 15.29
CA GLN A 69 18.77 0.83 16.29
C GLN A 69 19.70 1.97 15.81
N GLU A 70 20.24 1.97 14.59
CA GLU A 70 21.27 2.97 14.21
C GLU A 70 20.77 4.29 13.59
N ASP A 71 19.47 4.44 13.32
CA ASP A 71 18.94 5.68 12.72
C ASP A 71 17.92 6.38 13.65
N TYR A 72 18.40 7.05 14.71
CA TYR A 72 17.71 8.13 15.43
C TYR A 72 18.67 9.28 15.72
#